data_AF-A0A5B6VD84-F1
#
_entry.id   AF-A0A5B6VD84-F1
#
_cell.length_a   1.000
_cell.length_b   1.000
_cell.length_c   1.000
_cell.angle_alpha   90.00
_cell.angle_beta   90.00
_cell.angle_gamma   90.00
#
_symmetry.space_group_name_H-M   'P 1'
#
loop_
_entity.id
_entity.type
_entity.pdbx_description
1 polymer ?
#
loop_
_entity_poly.entity_id
_entity_poly.type
_entity_poly.pdbx_seq_one_letter_code
_entity_poly.pdbx_strand_id
1 'polypeptide(L)'
;MMIKMGFAKEWVDLIMKCITSVAYAVNINGHRGRVFQPSRGLRSVKQSGLVKGARVSRRGPEISHLLFADDCMMFGEATEQRARNMKEILKEYESFSGQCVNFNKSTIFCSSNTSAVAKELVTDLLGVRNSSNPEKYLGLPNVVGRRKKEAFQTILDKISLRIDSWSTRFLSQ
;
A
#
# COMPACT_ATOMS: atom_id res chain seq x y z
N MET A 1 5.95 8.66 -16.17
CA MET A 1 6.87 9.13 -15.12
C MET A 1 8.15 8.33 -15.14
N MET A 2 8.09 7.00 -15.01
CA MET A 2 9.27 6.11 -15.05
C MET A 2 10.08 6.24 -16.35
N ILE A 3 9.43 6.27 -17.53
CA ILE A 3 10.14 6.52 -18.80
C ILE A 3 10.89 7.86 -18.78
N LYS A 4 10.29 8.92 -18.22
CA LYS A 4 10.94 10.25 -18.08
C LYS A 4 12.07 10.25 -17.05
N MET A 5 12.14 9.24 -16.19
CA MET A 5 13.23 9.05 -15.22
C MET A 5 14.33 8.13 -15.77
N GLY A 6 14.26 7.72 -17.04
CA GLY A 6 15.29 6.90 -17.70
C GLY A 6 15.08 5.39 -17.59
N PHE A 7 13.95 4.91 -17.06
CA PHE A 7 13.66 3.47 -17.04
C PHE A 7 13.32 2.95 -18.45
N ALA A 8 13.85 1.77 -18.79
CA ALA A 8 13.59 1.09 -20.06
C ALA A 8 12.09 0.81 -20.25
N LYS A 9 11.61 0.92 -21.50
CA LYS A 9 10.18 0.83 -21.80
C LYS A 9 9.64 -0.56 -21.49
N GLU A 10 10.39 -1.61 -21.82
CA GLU A 10 10.06 -3.01 -21.57
C GLU A 10 9.89 -3.29 -20.07
N TRP A 11 10.75 -2.69 -19.25
CA TRP A 11 10.67 -2.77 -17.79
C TRP A 11 9.44 -2.05 -17.25
N VAL A 12 9.15 -0.85 -17.77
CA VAL A 12 7.95 -0.11 -17.42
C VAL A 12 6.70 -0.88 -17.83
N ASP A 13 6.68 -1.48 -19.01
CA ASP A 13 5.55 -2.27 -19.52
C ASP A 13 5.32 -3.53 -18.68
N LEU A 14 6.39 -4.19 -18.23
CA LEU A 14 6.30 -5.35 -17.34
C LEU A 14 5.74 -4.97 -15.96
N ILE A 15 6.22 -3.87 -15.38
CA ILE A 15 5.68 -3.32 -14.13
C ILE A 15 4.20 -2.94 -14.32
N MET A 16 3.87 -2.28 -15.42
CA MET A 16 2.49 -1.87 -15.70
C MET A 16 1.59 -3.08 -15.90
N LYS A 17 2.04 -4.17 -16.55
CA LYS A 17 1.28 -5.43 -16.62
C LYS A 17 0.95 -6.00 -15.23
N CYS A 18 1.87 -5.90 -14.26
CA CYS A 18 1.61 -6.33 -12.88
C CYS A 18 0.63 -5.40 -12.13
N ILE A 19 0.59 -4.11 -12.48
CA ILE A 19 -0.30 -3.12 -11.84
C ILE A 19 -1.69 -3.11 -12.48
N THR A 20 -1.79 -3.32 -13.80
CA THR A 20 -3.03 -3.16 -14.58
C THR A 20 -3.69 -4.47 -14.99
N SER A 21 -2.93 -5.56 -15.18
CA SER A 21 -3.49 -6.87 -15.47
C SER A 21 -3.59 -7.67 -14.18
N VAL A 22 -4.75 -8.22 -13.88
CA VAL A 22 -4.92 -8.99 -12.66
C VAL A 22 -5.99 -10.03 -12.79
N ALA A 23 -5.58 -11.08 -13.47
CA ALA A 23 -6.18 -12.37 -13.35
C ALA A 23 -5.25 -13.23 -12.49
N TYR A 24 -5.80 -13.86 -11.46
CA TYR A 24 -5.07 -14.67 -10.51
C TYR A 24 -5.15 -16.13 -10.92
N ALA A 25 -4.06 -16.86 -10.72
CA ALA A 25 -4.09 -18.31 -10.67
C ALA A 25 -3.57 -18.70 -9.30
N VAL A 26 -4.37 -19.44 -8.53
CA VAL A 26 -3.95 -19.94 -7.22
C VAL A 26 -3.22 -21.26 -7.44
N ASN A 27 -1.99 -21.36 -6.94
CA ASN A 27 -1.28 -22.63 -6.91
C ASN A 27 -1.68 -23.39 -5.63
N ILE A 28 -2.24 -24.59 -5.79
CA ILE A 28 -2.56 -25.47 -4.67
C ILE A 28 -1.71 -26.73 -4.85
N ASN A 29 -0.87 -27.06 -3.86
CA ASN A 29 0.03 -28.22 -3.87
C ASN A 29 0.92 -28.30 -5.13
N GLY A 30 1.46 -27.16 -5.58
CA GLY A 30 2.35 -27.10 -6.75
C GLY A 30 1.64 -27.08 -8.11
N HIS A 31 0.32 -27.27 -8.17
CA HIS A 31 -0.46 -27.21 -9.41
C HIS A 31 -1.09 -25.83 -9.60
N ARG A 32 -0.86 -25.22 -10.76
CA ARG A 32 -1.45 -23.94 -11.12
C ARG A 32 -2.92 -24.09 -11.48
N GLY A 33 -3.78 -23.48 -10.66
CA GLY A 33 -5.21 -23.40 -10.91
C GLY A 33 -5.58 -22.53 -12.11
N ARG A 34 -6.87 -22.51 -12.45
CA ARG A 34 -7.39 -21.66 -13.53
C ARG A 34 -7.16 -20.19 -13.22
N VAL A 35 -6.92 -19.43 -14.28
CA VAL A 35 -6.87 -17.97 -14.20
C VAL A 35 -8.29 -17.45 -13.98
N PHE A 36 -8.52 -16.71 -12.90
CA PHE A 36 -9.80 -16.09 -12.57
C PHE A 36 -9.63 -14.61 -12.23
N GLN A 37 -10.69 -13.84 -12.45
CA GLN A 37 -10.77 -12.47 -11.96
C GLN A 37 -11.51 -12.46 -10.62
N PRO A 38 -11.02 -11.72 -9.59
CA PRO A 38 -11.71 -11.65 -8.31
C PRO A 38 -13.06 -10.97 -8.49
N SER A 39 -14.14 -11.62 -8.07
CA SER A 39 -15.51 -11.08 -8.12
C SER A 39 -15.90 -10.28 -6.88
N ARG A 40 -15.13 -10.38 -5.79
CA ARG A 40 -15.37 -9.73 -4.48
C ARG A 40 -14.11 -9.03 -3.93
N GLY A 41 -14.27 -8.24 -2.87
CA GLY A 41 -13.19 -7.51 -2.21
C GLY A 41 -12.77 -6.20 -2.91
N LEU A 42 -11.66 -5.61 -2.47
CA LEU A 42 -11.24 -4.25 -2.86
C LEU A 42 -11.23 -3.98 -4.37
N ARG A 43 -10.91 -4.97 -5.22
CA ARG A 43 -10.92 -4.76 -6.68
C ARG A 43 -12.29 -4.75 -7.32
N SER A 44 -13.22 -5.59 -6.86
CA SER A 44 -14.60 -5.57 -7.32
C SER A 44 -15.25 -4.22 -6.98
N VAL A 45 -15.02 -3.76 -5.74
CA VAL A 45 -15.53 -2.47 -5.24
C VAL A 45 -14.87 -1.28 -5.95
N LYS A 46 -13.62 -1.41 -6.40
CA LYS A 46 -12.99 -0.42 -7.29
C LYS A 46 -13.62 -0.41 -8.68
N GLN A 47 -13.85 -1.58 -9.29
CA GLN A 47 -14.42 -1.68 -10.64
C GLN A 47 -15.87 -1.18 -10.70
N SER A 48 -16.65 -1.38 -9.63
CA SER A 48 -18.00 -0.83 -9.50
C SER A 48 -18.02 0.66 -9.11
N GLY A 49 -16.85 1.29 -8.95
CA GLY A 49 -16.75 2.70 -8.60
C GLY A 49 -17.18 3.01 -7.17
N LEU A 50 -17.28 2.01 -6.29
CA LEU A 50 -17.62 2.09 -4.86
C LEU A 50 -16.42 2.42 -3.96
N VAL A 51 -15.19 2.23 -4.45
CA VAL A 51 -13.96 2.85 -3.89
C VAL A 51 -13.17 3.50 -5.02
N LYS A 52 -12.64 4.70 -4.79
CA LYS A 52 -11.76 5.41 -5.72
C LYS A 52 -10.38 5.54 -5.11
N GLY A 53 -9.36 5.11 -5.85
CA GLY A 53 -7.98 5.12 -5.38
C GLY A 53 -7.27 6.46 -5.58
N ALA A 54 -6.00 6.51 -5.18
CA ALA A 54 -5.12 7.64 -5.43
C ALA A 54 -4.43 7.51 -6.80
N ARG A 55 -4.46 8.57 -7.62
CA ARG A 55 -3.68 8.61 -8.87
C ARG A 55 -2.23 8.96 -8.56
N VAL A 56 -1.32 8.11 -9.03
CA VAL A 56 0.14 8.33 -8.84
C VAL A 56 0.66 9.49 -9.70
N SER A 57 0.02 9.77 -10.84
CA SER A 57 0.31 10.96 -11.66
C SER A 57 -0.87 11.30 -12.58
N ARG A 58 -0.85 12.47 -13.24
CA ARG A 58 -1.93 12.94 -14.15
C ARG A 58 -2.35 11.90 -15.20
N ARG A 59 -1.41 11.08 -15.69
CA ARG A 59 -1.62 9.99 -16.66
C ARG A 59 -1.22 8.63 -16.10
N GLY A 60 -1.08 8.53 -14.78
CA GLY A 60 -0.67 7.31 -14.09
C GLY A 60 -1.86 6.43 -13.69
N PRO A 61 -1.60 5.17 -13.31
CA PRO A 61 -2.63 4.30 -12.78
C PRO A 61 -3.18 4.86 -11.48
N GLU A 62 -4.44 4.54 -11.22
CA GLU A 62 -5.08 4.77 -9.94
C GLU A 62 -4.87 3.54 -9.04
N ILE A 63 -4.31 3.74 -7.85
CA ILE A 63 -4.00 2.68 -6.89
C ILE A 63 -4.97 2.79 -5.73
N SER A 64 -5.66 1.69 -5.40
CA SER A 64 -6.57 1.61 -4.24
C SER A 64 -5.94 0.91 -3.04
N HIS A 65 -4.93 0.05 -3.25
CA HIS A 65 -4.25 -0.65 -2.18
C HIS A 65 -2.85 -1.13 -2.59
N LEU A 66 -2.01 -1.35 -1.59
CA LEU A 66 -0.75 -2.10 -1.63
C LEU A 66 -0.84 -3.20 -0.57
N LEU A 67 -0.53 -4.44 -0.94
CA LEU A 67 -0.58 -5.59 -0.06
C LEU A 67 0.78 -6.27 -0.06
N PHE A 68 1.36 -6.49 1.12
CA PHE A 68 2.57 -7.26 1.27
C PHE A 68 2.54 -8.03 2.60
N ALA A 69 2.55 -9.36 2.53
CA ALA A 69 2.41 -10.23 3.69
C ALA A 69 1.22 -9.81 4.58
N ASP A 70 1.49 -9.45 5.83
CA ASP A 70 0.57 -8.97 6.86
C ASP A 70 0.31 -7.45 6.83
N ASP A 71 1.09 -6.69 6.06
CA ASP A 71 0.98 -5.24 5.97
C ASP A 71 0.18 -4.79 4.74
N CYS A 72 -1.01 -4.23 4.98
CA CYS A 72 -1.84 -3.60 3.95
C CYS A 72 -1.85 -2.08 4.05
N MET A 73 -1.75 -1.40 2.91
CA MET A 73 -1.99 0.03 2.79
C MET A 73 -3.16 0.27 1.83
N MET A 74 -4.16 1.04 2.24
CA MET A 74 -5.35 1.34 1.45
C MET A 74 -5.43 2.83 1.12
N PHE A 75 -5.89 3.15 -0.09
CA PHE A 75 -6.01 4.52 -0.60
C PHE A 75 -7.46 4.77 -1.00
N GLY A 76 -8.00 5.90 -0.55
CA GLY A 76 -9.39 6.28 -0.77
C GLY A 76 -9.62 7.77 -0.64
N GLU A 77 -10.74 8.26 -1.18
CA GLU A 77 -11.24 9.59 -0.87
C GLU A 77 -11.78 9.64 0.56
N ALA A 78 -11.40 10.68 1.31
CA ALA A 78 -11.81 10.89 2.69
C ALA A 78 -13.26 11.43 2.76
N THR A 79 -14.20 10.54 2.50
CA THR A 79 -15.65 10.80 2.58
C THR A 79 -16.31 9.71 3.40
N GLU A 80 -17.45 10.04 4.02
CA GLU A 80 -18.22 9.10 4.83
C GLU A 80 -18.56 7.81 4.07
N GLN A 81 -19.14 7.94 2.88
CA GLN A 81 -19.59 6.80 2.10
C GLN A 81 -18.42 5.85 1.76
N ARG A 82 -17.27 6.40 1.39
CA ARG A 82 -16.08 5.61 1.04
C ARG A 82 -15.48 4.92 2.26
N ALA A 83 -15.48 5.60 3.41
CA ALA A 83 -15.04 5.01 4.68
C ALA A 83 -15.96 3.87 5.12
N ARG A 84 -17.28 4.02 4.99
CA ARG A 84 -18.25 2.94 5.25
C ARG A 84 -18.03 1.74 4.34
N ASN A 85 -17.86 1.97 3.03
CA ASN A 85 -17.56 0.90 2.08
C ASN A 85 -16.26 0.17 2.45
N MET A 86 -15.22 0.91 2.87
CA MET A 86 -13.96 0.32 3.33
C MET A 86 -14.15 -0.55 4.56
N LYS A 87 -14.92 -0.07 5.55
CA LYS A 87 -15.23 -0.82 6.77
C LYS A 87 -15.97 -2.12 6.47
N GLU A 88 -16.94 -2.08 5.58
CA GLU A 88 -17.68 -3.27 5.16
C GLU A 88 -16.79 -4.29 4.45
N ILE A 89 -15.83 -3.84 3.61
CA ILE A 89 -14.84 -4.74 3.00
C ILE A 89 -13.97 -5.41 4.07
N LEU A 90 -13.52 -4.65 5.07
CA LEU A 90 -12.71 -5.21 6.16
C LEU A 90 -13.52 -6.25 6.94
N LYS A 91 -14.78 -5.95 7.30
CA LYS A 91 -15.65 -6.93 7.97
C LYS A 91 -15.90 -8.18 7.14
N GLU A 92 -16.13 -8.02 5.84
CA GLU A 92 -16.31 -9.15 4.91
C GLU A 92 -15.03 -10.02 4.92
N TYR A 93 -13.86 -9.39 4.83
CA TYR A 93 -12.57 -10.08 4.93
C TYR A 93 -12.41 -10.83 6.25
N GLU A 94 -12.74 -10.20 7.38
CA GLU A 94 -12.66 -10.84 8.70
C GLU A 94 -13.59 -12.05 8.78
N SER A 95 -14.83 -11.91 8.30
CA SER A 95 -15.83 -12.98 8.31
C SER A 95 -15.43 -14.18 7.45
N PHE A 96 -14.75 -13.98 6.33
CA PHE A 96 -14.35 -15.07 5.44
C PHE A 96 -13.00 -15.69 5.80
N SER A 97 -12.03 -14.88 6.23
CA SER A 97 -10.66 -15.35 6.50
C SER A 97 -10.48 -15.86 7.93
N GLY A 98 -11.34 -15.44 8.86
CA GLY A 98 -11.14 -15.64 10.30
C GLY A 98 -10.00 -14.79 10.89
N GLN A 99 -9.36 -13.94 10.09
CA GLN A 99 -8.34 -13.00 10.56
C GLN A 99 -9.01 -11.72 11.04
N CYS A 100 -8.47 -11.08 12.07
CA CYS A 100 -8.98 -9.80 12.57
C CYS A 100 -8.03 -8.65 12.21
N VAL A 101 -8.60 -7.49 11.85
CA VAL A 101 -7.84 -6.27 11.65
C VAL A 101 -7.37 -5.76 13.01
N ASN A 102 -6.06 -5.51 13.12
CA ASN A 102 -5.51 -4.93 14.34
C ASN A 102 -5.64 -3.40 14.31
N PHE A 103 -6.81 -2.89 14.69
CA PHE A 103 -7.11 -1.44 14.73
C PHE A 103 -6.13 -0.64 15.59
N ASN A 104 -5.52 -1.24 16.62
CA ASN A 104 -4.51 -0.59 17.43
C ASN A 104 -3.23 -0.33 16.64
N LYS A 105 -2.82 -1.24 15.75
CA LYS A 105 -1.67 -1.06 14.86
C LYS A 105 -2.02 -0.29 13.59
N SER A 106 -3.30 -0.25 13.21
CA SER A 106 -3.75 0.49 12.04
C SER A 106 -3.78 2.00 12.30
N THR A 107 -3.27 2.76 11.33
CA THR A 107 -3.28 4.23 11.35
C THR A 107 -3.92 4.76 10.08
N ILE A 108 -4.58 5.91 10.19
CA ILE A 108 -5.05 6.67 9.04
C ILE A 108 -4.21 7.93 8.86
N PHE A 109 -3.88 8.20 7.60
CA PHE A 109 -3.23 9.43 7.18
C PHE A 109 -4.11 10.16 6.17
N CYS A 110 -4.45 11.41 6.47
CA CYS A 110 -5.26 12.25 5.60
C CYS A 110 -4.42 13.37 4.99
N SER A 111 -4.60 13.62 3.70
CA SER A 111 -3.91 14.71 3.00
C SER A 111 -4.20 16.08 3.62
N SER A 112 -3.33 17.06 3.33
CA SER A 112 -3.53 18.45 3.73
C SER A 112 -4.81 19.07 3.16
N ASN A 113 -5.28 18.55 2.01
CA ASN A 113 -6.50 19.01 1.35
C ASN A 113 -7.80 18.42 1.94
N THR A 114 -7.71 17.68 3.05
CA THR A 114 -8.88 17.09 3.70
C THR A 114 -9.33 17.99 4.85
N SER A 115 -10.62 18.35 4.92
CA SER A 115 -11.16 19.18 6.00
C SER A 115 -11.05 18.47 7.35
N ALA A 116 -10.91 19.23 8.44
CA ALA A 116 -10.81 18.66 9.80
C ALA A 116 -12.02 17.77 10.14
N VAL A 117 -13.23 18.23 9.80
CA VAL A 117 -14.48 17.50 9.98
C VAL A 117 -14.47 16.16 9.24
N ALA A 118 -14.02 16.13 7.98
CA ALA A 118 -13.94 14.88 7.23
C ALA A 118 -12.86 13.93 7.80
N LYS A 119 -11.74 14.46 8.30
CA LYS A 119 -10.70 13.64 8.95
C LYS A 119 -11.23 12.96 10.20
N GLU A 120 -11.88 13.72 11.07
CA GLU A 120 -12.48 13.21 12.32
C GLU A 120 -13.53 12.14 12.01
N LEU A 121 -14.50 12.47 11.15
CA LEU A 121 -15.55 11.55 10.74
C LEU A 121 -15.02 10.23 10.17
N VAL A 122 -14.02 10.28 9.28
CA VAL A 122 -13.45 9.05 8.68
C VAL A 122 -12.65 8.25 9.70
N THR A 123 -11.92 8.94 10.61
CA THR A 123 -11.14 8.31 11.68
C THR A 123 -12.06 7.53 12.62
N ASP A 124 -13.16 8.17 13.05
CA ASP A 124 -14.14 7.57 13.95
C ASP A 124 -14.90 6.42 13.30
N LEU A 125 -15.31 6.59 12.03
CA LEU A 125 -15.99 5.53 11.30
C LEU A 125 -15.12 4.29 11.16
N LEU A 126 -13.83 4.45 10.84
CA LEU A 126 -12.91 3.33 10.68
C LEU A 126 -12.39 2.77 12.02
N GLY A 127 -12.47 3.55 13.11
CA GLY A 127 -12.00 3.13 14.43
C GLY A 127 -10.48 2.99 14.52
N VAL A 128 -9.73 3.83 13.79
CA VAL A 128 -8.27 3.78 13.72
C VAL A 128 -7.66 5.06 14.27
N ARG A 129 -6.37 5.02 14.64
CA ARG A 129 -5.68 6.22 15.15
C ARG A 129 -5.33 7.16 13.99
N ASN A 130 -5.55 8.46 14.19
CA ASN A 130 -5.04 9.47 13.27
C ASN A 130 -3.55 9.68 13.51
N SER A 131 -2.74 9.51 12.47
CA SER A 131 -1.31 9.83 12.53
C SER A 131 -1.01 11.08 11.72
N SER A 132 -0.35 12.06 12.36
CA SER A 132 0.18 13.25 11.69
C SER A 132 1.41 12.95 10.83
N ASN A 133 2.14 11.87 11.15
CA ASN A 133 3.31 11.45 10.40
C ASN A 133 3.05 10.14 9.65
N PRO A 134 3.29 10.10 8.33
CA PRO A 134 3.28 8.85 7.58
C PRO A 134 4.33 7.91 8.16
N GLU A 135 3.89 6.81 8.76
CA GLU A 135 4.78 5.74 9.23
C GLU A 135 5.55 5.13 8.05
N LYS A 136 6.49 4.22 8.30
CA LYS A 136 7.21 3.53 7.22
C LYS A 136 6.37 2.36 6.71
N TYR A 137 6.31 2.16 5.40
CA TYR A 137 5.78 0.92 4.81
C TYR A 137 6.94 0.11 4.23
N LEU A 138 7.12 -1.13 4.70
CA LEU A 138 8.24 -2.00 4.31
C LEU A 138 9.62 -1.35 4.51
N GLY A 139 9.75 -0.55 5.57
CA GLY A 139 10.99 0.18 5.89
C GLY A 139 11.25 1.43 5.03
N LEU A 140 10.37 1.74 4.07
CA LEU A 140 10.45 2.93 3.24
C LEU A 140 9.61 4.08 3.84
N PRO A 141 10.07 5.34 3.75
CA PRO A 141 9.25 6.49 4.15
C PRO A 141 8.03 6.62 3.24
N ASN A 142 6.83 6.69 3.83
CA ASN A 142 5.58 6.84 3.06
C ASN A 142 5.42 8.22 2.40
N VAL A 143 6.11 9.26 2.90
CA VAL A 143 6.17 10.57 2.24
C VAL A 143 7.61 11.00 2.09
N VAL A 144 8.02 11.18 0.84
CA VAL A 144 9.31 11.76 0.47
C VAL A 144 9.06 13.21 0.07
N GLY A 145 9.37 14.14 0.98
CA GLY A 145 9.26 15.58 0.74
C GLY A 145 10.34 16.11 -0.22
N ARG A 146 10.50 17.44 -0.27
CA ARG A 146 11.54 18.09 -1.10
C ARG A 146 12.97 17.63 -0.76
N ARG A 147 13.19 17.21 0.49
CA ARG A 147 14.48 16.73 1.01
C ARG A 147 14.64 15.22 0.81
N LYS A 148 14.80 14.81 -0.45
CA LYS A 148 14.94 13.39 -0.82
C LYS A 148 16.16 12.73 -0.16
N LYS A 149 17.30 13.43 -0.10
CA LYS A 149 18.53 12.90 0.50
C LYS A 149 18.32 12.47 1.95
N GLU A 150 17.69 13.32 2.76
CA GLU A 150 17.38 13.03 4.16
C GLU A 150 16.38 11.87 4.31
N ALA A 151 15.35 11.82 3.46
CA ALA A 151 14.33 10.76 3.52
C ALA A 151 14.91 9.35 3.29
N PHE A 152 15.95 9.23 2.44
CA PHE A 152 16.61 7.95 2.16
C PHE A 152 17.88 7.73 2.99
N GLN A 153 18.34 8.72 3.77
CA GLN A 153 19.57 8.62 4.56
C GLN A 153 19.52 7.42 5.53
N THR A 154 18.39 7.21 6.20
CA THR A 154 18.21 6.05 7.10
C THR A 154 18.39 4.69 6.41
N ILE A 155 18.08 4.59 5.12
CA ILE A 155 18.28 3.35 4.35
C ILE A 155 19.76 3.19 4.03
N LEU A 156 20.43 4.27 3.61
CA LEU A 156 21.87 4.29 3.39
C LEU A 156 22.64 3.95 4.66
N ASP A 157 22.26 4.52 5.80
CA ASP A 157 22.87 4.25 7.10
C ASP A 157 22.72 2.78 7.49
N LYS A 158 21.53 2.18 7.28
CA LYS A 158 21.29 0.75 7.53
C LYS A 158 22.13 -0.15 6.63
N ILE A 159 22.32 0.22 5.36
CA ILE A 159 23.18 -0.54 4.44
C ILE A 159 24.63 -0.41 4.89
N SER A 160 25.09 0.80 5.23
CA SER A 160 26.45 1.06 5.70
C SER A 160 26.75 0.27 6.97
N LEU A 161 25.87 0.35 7.99
CA LEU A 161 26.00 -0.43 9.22
C LEU A 161 26.06 -1.93 8.96
N ARG A 162 25.31 -2.43 7.97
CA ARG A 162 25.34 -3.85 7.61
C ARG A 162 26.66 -4.23 6.93
N ILE A 163 27.21 -3.37 6.07
CA ILE A 163 28.53 -3.54 5.44
C ILE A 163 29.64 -3.49 6.50
N ASP A 164 29.59 -2.53 7.43
CA ASP A 164 30.56 -2.39 8.52
C ASP A 164 30.49 -3.57 9.51
N SER A 165 29.30 -4.14 9.72
CA SER A 165 29.13 -5.37 10.49
C SER A 165 29.72 -6.62 9.80
N TRP A 166 29.90 -6.57 8.47
CA TRP A 166 30.54 -7.65 7.71
C TRP A 166 32.06 -7.53 7.71
N SER A 167 32.60 -6.30 7.66
CA SER A 167 34.05 -6.07 7.75
C SER A 167 34.61 -6.45 9.12
N THR A 168 33.82 -6.29 10.18
CA THR A 168 34.16 -6.71 11.56
C THR A 168 33.99 -8.21 11.82
N ARG A 169 33.45 -8.97 10.86
CA ARG A 169 33.22 -10.43 10.97
C ARG A 169 34.31 -11.31 10.33
N PHE A 170 35.39 -10.71 9.81
CA PHE A 170 36.65 -11.41 9.52
C PHE A 170 37.66 -10.99 10.61
N LEU A 171 38.29 -11.82 11.44
CA LEU A 171 38.40 -13.26 11.63
C LEU A 171 38.41 -13.53 13.15
N SER A 172 37.65 -14.50 13.65
CA SER A 172 38.11 -15.25 14.83
C SER A 172 39.01 -16.36 14.31
N GLN A 173 40.25 -16.39 14.81
CA GLN A 173 41.14 -17.55 14.75
C GLN A 173 40.62 -18.66 15.67
#